data_AF-A0A3N5NHZ2-F1
#
_entry.id   AF-A0A3N5NHZ2-F1
#
_cell.length_a   1.000
_cell.length_b   1.000
_cell.length_c   1.000
_cell.angle_alpha   90.00
_cell.angle_beta   90.00
_cell.angle_gamma   90.00
#
_symmetry.space_group_name_H-M   'P 1'
#
loop_
_entity.id
_entity.type
_entity.pdbx_description
1 polymer ?
#
loop_
_entity_poly.entity_id
_entity_poly.type
_entity_poly.pdbx_seq_one_letter_code
_entity_poly.pdbx_strand_id
1 'polypeptide(L)'
;MKGLFMADPRHYYVHETLKDGTPVTIRAIRKDDKKSILDAFRALDREAVYRRFFSPKEDLTDAELEQVTDVDFRQVVALVATVSQADGEEIVIG
;
A
#
# COMPACT_ATOMS: atom_id res chain seq x y z
N MET A 1 -29.61 -7.95 -10.35
CA MET A 1 -28.96 -7.97 -9.01
C MET A 1 -28.09 -9.21 -8.92
N LYS A 2 -26.78 -9.10 -9.20
CA LYS A 2 -25.83 -10.20 -9.00
C LYS A 2 -25.37 -10.16 -7.54
N GLY A 3 -25.55 -11.28 -6.86
CA GLY A 3 -25.31 -11.45 -5.44
C GLY A 3 -23.89 -11.07 -5.03
N LEU A 4 -23.83 -10.42 -3.87
CA LEU A 4 -22.65 -9.99 -3.14
C LEU A 4 -21.80 -11.23 -2.76
N PHE A 5 -20.86 -11.63 -3.62
CA PHE A 5 -19.67 -12.31 -3.11
C PHE A 5 -18.92 -11.26 -2.28
N MET A 6 -19.11 -11.26 -0.96
CA MET A 6 -18.20 -10.53 -0.06
C MET A 6 -16.85 -11.25 -0.15
N ALA A 7 -16.04 -10.89 -1.14
CA ALA A 7 -14.67 -11.35 -1.25
C ALA A 7 -13.93 -10.87 0.01
N ASP A 8 -13.32 -11.80 0.75
CA ASP A 8 -12.51 -11.48 1.91
C ASP A 8 -11.39 -10.50 1.49
N PRO A 9 -11.38 -9.25 1.98
CA PRO A 9 -10.43 -8.23 1.53
C PRO A 9 -8.96 -8.63 1.75
N ARG A 10 -8.68 -9.58 2.65
CA ARG A 10 -7.34 -10.15 2.88
C ARG A 10 -6.77 -10.83 1.65
N HIS A 11 -7.63 -11.30 0.75
CA HIS A 11 -7.24 -11.99 -0.47
C HIS A 11 -7.42 -11.09 -1.71
N TYR A 12 -7.65 -9.79 -1.53
CA TYR A 12 -7.75 -8.87 -2.67
C TYR A 12 -6.43 -8.84 -3.43
N TYR A 13 -6.52 -9.10 -4.73
CA TYR A 13 -5.39 -9.13 -5.65
C TYR A 13 -5.90 -8.91 -7.08
N VAL A 14 -5.35 -7.92 -7.78
CA VAL A 14 -5.67 -7.66 -9.18
C VAL A 14 -4.46 -7.06 -9.89
N HIS A 15 -4.31 -7.37 -11.17
CA HIS A 15 -3.38 -6.70 -12.06
C HIS A 15 -4.10 -5.60 -12.82
N GLU A 16 -3.49 -4.41 -12.85
CA GLU A 16 -4.02 -3.24 -13.54
C GLU A 16 -2.92 -2.57 -14.36
N THR A 17 -3.31 -1.61 -15.19
CA THR A 17 -2.39 -0.78 -15.95
C THR A 17 -2.73 0.68 -15.70
N LEU A 18 -1.75 1.45 -15.23
CA LEU A 18 -1.92 2.88 -15.01
C LEU A 18 -2.09 3.61 -16.35
N LYS A 19 -2.53 4.87 -16.28
CA LYS A 19 -2.78 5.70 -17.48
C LYS A 19 -1.54 5.89 -18.37
N ASP A 20 -0.35 5.83 -17.79
CA ASP A 20 0.93 5.94 -18.49
C ASP A 20 1.43 4.60 -19.07
N GLY A 21 0.67 3.52 -18.90
CA GLY A 21 1.02 2.18 -19.36
C GLY A 21 1.80 1.35 -18.35
N THR A 22 2.11 1.88 -17.16
CA THR A 22 2.83 1.13 -16.13
C THR A 22 1.97 -0.03 -15.61
N PRO A 23 2.43 -1.30 -15.72
CA PRO A 23 1.73 -2.43 -15.13
C PRO A 23 1.89 -2.40 -13.60
N VAL A 24 0.79 -2.56 -12.88
CA VAL A 24 0.78 -2.57 -11.42
C VAL A 24 -0.03 -3.75 -10.90
N THR A 25 0.29 -4.18 -9.69
CA THR A 25 -0.53 -5.10 -8.90
C THR A 25 -1.15 -4.32 -7.76
N ILE A 26 -2.47 -4.39 -7.60
CA ILE A 26 -3.16 -3.85 -6.43
C ILE A 26 -3.53 -5.04 -5.55
N ARG A 27 -3.03 -5.06 -4.31
CA ARG A 27 -3.22 -6.18 -3.39
C ARG A 27 -3.45 -5.73 -1.96
N ALA A 28 -3.98 -6.63 -1.13
CA ALA A 28 -4.00 -6.47 0.31
C ALA A 28 -2.58 -6.21 0.87
N ILE A 29 -2.47 -5.27 1.82
CA ILE A 29 -1.23 -5.02 2.55
C ILE A 29 -0.84 -6.23 3.41
N ARG A 30 0.45 -6.42 3.62
CA ARG A 30 1.03 -7.52 4.40
C ARG A 30 1.95 -6.98 5.49
N LYS A 31 2.15 -7.76 6.56
CA LYS A 31 3.00 -7.38 7.69
C LYS A 31 4.47 -7.15 7.30
N ASP A 32 4.93 -7.80 6.23
CA ASP A 32 6.28 -7.67 5.69
C ASP A 32 6.46 -6.46 4.77
N ASP A 33 5.39 -5.74 4.42
CA ASP A 33 5.46 -4.51 3.60
C ASP A 33 6.08 -3.32 4.36
N LYS A 34 6.40 -3.45 5.67
CA LYS A 34 6.94 -2.35 6.50
C LYS A 34 8.10 -1.62 5.84
N LYS A 35 9.08 -2.36 5.30
CA LYS A 35 10.24 -1.77 4.63
C LYS A 35 9.84 -1.01 3.36
N SER A 36 9.03 -1.64 2.53
CA SER A 36 8.57 -1.06 1.25
C SER A 36 7.73 0.20 1.46
N ILE A 37 6.88 0.21 2.49
CA ILE A 37 6.09 1.38 2.92
C ILE A 37 6.99 2.51 3.42
N LEU A 38 8.02 2.21 4.22
CA LEU A 38 8.97 3.19 4.70
C LEU A 38 9.77 3.81 3.55
N ASP A 39 10.23 2.98 2.61
CA ASP A 39 10.95 3.45 1.42
C ASP A 39 10.05 4.34 0.54
N ALA A 40 8.79 3.93 0.33
CA ALA A 40 7.80 4.72 -0.39
C ALA A 40 7.50 6.06 0.30
N PHE A 41 7.37 6.06 1.63
CA PHE A 41 7.20 7.30 2.41
C PHE A 41 8.39 8.25 2.22
N ARG A 42 9.63 7.74 2.30
CA ARG A 42 10.85 8.54 2.16
C ARG A 42 11.06 9.08 0.74
N ALA A 43 10.42 8.48 -0.26
CA ALA A 43 10.41 8.97 -1.63
C ALA A 43 9.40 10.12 -1.87
N LEU A 44 8.52 10.40 -0.92
CA LEU A 44 7.55 11.50 -1.02
C LEU A 44 8.22 12.86 -0.81
N ASP A 45 7.76 13.85 -1.58
CA ASP A 45 8.09 15.25 -1.27
C ASP A 45 7.35 15.73 0.01
N ARG A 46 7.84 16.83 0.58
CA ARG A 46 7.31 17.40 1.85
C ARG A 46 5.84 17.81 1.74
N GLU A 47 5.38 18.21 0.56
CA GLU A 47 4.00 18.62 0.34
C GLU A 47 3.07 17.38 0.32
N ALA A 48 3.50 16.30 -0.32
CA ALA A 48 2.82 15.02 -0.32
C ALA A 48 2.70 14.43 1.09
N VAL A 49 3.77 14.51 1.89
CA VAL A 49 3.72 14.14 3.31
C VAL A 49 2.69 14.99 4.05
N TYR A 50 2.75 16.31 3.92
CA TYR A 50 1.79 17.19 4.60
C TYR A 50 0.33 16.90 4.21
N ARG A 51 0.05 16.67 2.92
CA ARG A 51 -1.29 16.31 2.44
C ARG A 51 -1.79 14.98 3.00
N ARG A 52 -0.90 14.01 3.23
CA ARG A 52 -1.26 12.67 3.72
C ARG A 52 -1.44 12.61 5.23
N PHE A 53 -0.61 13.34 5.97
CA PHE A 53 -0.56 13.25 7.44
C PHE A 53 -1.13 14.48 8.15
N PHE A 54 -1.49 15.54 7.41
CA PHE A 54 -1.91 16.84 7.92
C PHE A 54 -0.91 17.49 8.90
N SER A 55 0.36 17.06 8.81
CA SER A 55 1.48 17.55 9.61
C SER A 55 2.77 17.31 8.85
N PRO A 56 3.78 18.20 8.99
CA PRO A 56 5.13 17.87 8.56
C PRO A 56 5.61 16.66 9.36
N LYS A 57 6.11 15.64 8.66
CA LYS A 57 6.60 14.40 9.26
C LYS A 57 7.88 14.00 8.55
N GLU A 58 8.95 13.83 9.30
CA GLU A 58 10.27 13.51 8.74
C GLU A 58 10.44 12.00 8.51
N ASP A 59 9.79 11.17 9.34
CA ASP A 59 9.84 9.71 9.20
C ASP A 59 8.65 9.01 9.85
N LEU A 60 8.45 7.72 9.53
CA LEU A 60 7.50 6.83 10.19
C LEU A 60 8.16 6.07 11.34
N THR A 61 7.48 5.99 12.48
CA THR A 61 7.91 5.16 13.61
C THR A 61 7.56 3.69 13.37
N ASP A 62 8.26 2.77 14.05
CA ASP A 62 7.95 1.34 13.97
C ASP A 62 6.50 1.02 14.38
N ALA A 63 5.96 1.75 15.36
CA ALA A 63 4.58 1.62 15.81
C ALA A 63 3.57 2.06 14.73
N GLU A 64 3.85 3.16 14.02
CA GLU A 64 3.02 3.59 12.89
C GLU A 64 3.08 2.58 11.74
N LEU A 65 4.28 2.08 11.42
CA LEU A 65 4.46 1.04 10.40
C LEU A 65 3.71 -0.24 10.76
N GLU A 66 3.76 -0.67 12.02
CA GLU A 66 2.98 -1.80 12.51
C GLU A 66 1.48 -1.55 12.38
N GLN A 67 1.00 -0.37 12.81
CA GLN A 67 -0.42 -0.02 12.74
C GLN A 67 -0.97 -0.05 11.30
N VAL A 68 -0.18 0.36 10.30
CA VAL A 68 -0.65 0.38 8.90
C VAL A 68 -0.47 -0.95 8.18
N THR A 69 0.46 -1.81 8.60
CA THR A 69 0.75 -3.09 7.92
C THR A 69 0.07 -4.30 8.57
N ASP A 70 -0.27 -4.23 9.86
CA ASP A 70 -0.92 -5.31 10.61
C ASP A 70 -2.40 -5.00 10.89
N VAL A 71 -3.19 -4.97 9.81
CA VAL A 71 -4.63 -4.63 9.89
C VAL A 71 -5.52 -5.87 9.98
N ASP A 72 -6.68 -5.74 10.62
CA ASP A 72 -7.60 -6.86 10.89
C ASP A 72 -8.47 -7.26 9.68
N PHE A 73 -8.53 -6.41 8.64
CA PHE A 73 -9.41 -6.54 7.47
C PHE A 73 -10.90 -6.70 7.81
N ARG A 74 -11.30 -6.32 9.03
CA ARG A 74 -12.68 -6.28 9.51
C ARG A 74 -13.14 -4.84 9.71
N GLN A 75 -12.34 -4.03 10.39
CA GLN A 75 -12.56 -2.61 10.61
C GLN A 75 -11.70 -1.75 9.69
N VAL A 76 -10.49 -2.23 9.38
CA VAL A 76 -9.53 -1.52 8.52
C VAL A 76 -9.15 -2.41 7.35
N VAL A 77 -9.39 -1.93 6.14
CA VAL A 77 -8.88 -2.54 4.90
C VAL A 77 -7.79 -1.62 4.37
N ALA A 78 -6.61 -2.17 4.16
CA ALA A 78 -5.48 -1.47 3.55
C ALA A 78 -5.01 -2.25 2.32
N LEU A 79 -4.86 -1.53 1.21
CA LEU A 79 -4.36 -2.03 -0.06
C LEU A 79 -3.08 -1.26 -0.40
N VAL A 80 -2.21 -1.91 -1.16
CA VAL A 80 -1.03 -1.30 -1.78
C VAL A 80 -1.08 -1.52 -3.28
N ALA A 81 -0.57 -0.53 -4.03
CA ALA A 81 -0.20 -0.68 -5.42
C ALA A 81 1.31 -0.98 -5.49
N THR A 82 1.68 -2.02 -6.22
CA THR A 82 3.07 -2.43 -6.39
C THR A 82 3.47 -2.54 -7.85
N VAL A 83 4.75 -2.35 -8.13
CA VAL A 83 5.39 -2.73 -9.40
C VAL A 83 6.42 -3.82 -9.14
N SER A 84 6.53 -4.76 -10.08
CA SER A 84 7.53 -5.83 -10.01
C SER A 84 8.88 -5.35 -10.55
N GLN A 85 9.94 -5.62 -9.80
CA GLN A 85 11.32 -5.45 -10.23
C GLN A 85 11.81 -6.66 -11.04
N ALA A 86 12.96 -6.51 -11.69
CA ALA A 86 13.54 -7.55 -12.54
C ALA A 86 13.96 -8.82 -11.77
N ASP A 87 14.23 -8.70 -10.48
CA ASP A 87 14.55 -9.81 -9.56
C ASP A 87 13.32 -10.47 -8.93
N GLY A 88 12.12 -9.98 -9.25
CA GLY A 88 10.85 -10.47 -8.71
C GLY A 88 10.43 -9.82 -7.40
N GLU A 89 11.20 -8.87 -6.87
CA GLU A 89 10.77 -8.07 -5.71
C GLU A 89 9.63 -7.12 -6.11
N GLU A 90 8.66 -6.93 -5.22
CA GLU A 90 7.60 -5.93 -5.40
C GLU A 90 7.92 -4.67 -4.58
N ILE A 91 7.89 -3.51 -5.22
CA ILE A 91 8.01 -2.21 -4.53
C ILE A 91 6.64 -1.55 -4.43
N VAL A 92 6.33 -0.97 -3.27
CA VAL A 92 5.11 -0.20 -3.07
C VAL A 92 5.26 1.17 -3.70
N ILE A 93 4.27 1.57 -4.48
CA ILE A 93 4.21 2.87 -5.17
C ILE A 93 2.97 3.70 -4.81
N GLY A 94 2.06 3.15 -3.97
CA GLY A 94 0.82 3.82 -3.56
C GLY A 94 -0.01 2.99 -2.59
#